data_AF-A0A223CYS4-F1
#
_entry.id   AF-A0A223CYS4-F1
#
_cell.length_a   1.000
_cell.length_b   1.000
_cell.length_c   1.000
_cell.angle_alpha   90.00
_cell.angle_beta   90.00
_cell.angle_gamma   90.00
#
_symmetry.space_group_name_H-M   'P 1'
#
loop_
_entity.id
_entity.type
_entity.pdbx_description
1 polymer ?
#
loop_
_entity_poly.entity_id
_entity_poly.type
_entity_poly.pdbx_seq_one_letter_code
_entity_poly.pdbx_strand_id
1 'polypeptide(L)'
;MNSKYLLLTTLAVATVLSVTTTSSFAATNLVTPEAQVPIGEDLTNSFTTTMRKNAAYMAYYAMNEQNYQGTYPVLTGQEFASKVRTGGVWDYKQYYGGTVQYMYNGLYVTGADVGNMHYGFVGRGAGFPDTLLKTAAGAYQIYSGTWYIGWYSSYFDDPRDQYWINYGIGMYNNNSWPRTISFNSTQIDTSLFNLLSDQEKKEIRNKVIKDAEKLK
;
A
#
# COMPACT_ATOMS: atom_id res chain seq x y z
N MET A 1 -25.84 -76.50 -51.87
CA MET A 1 -24.72 -77.11 -52.64
C MET A 1 -23.56 -76.13 -52.67
N ASN A 2 -22.36 -76.64 -52.44
CA ASN A 2 -21.09 -75.95 -52.26
C ASN A 2 -20.58 -75.20 -53.50
N SER A 3 -19.78 -74.14 -53.29
CA SER A 3 -18.37 -74.02 -53.73
C SER A 3 -17.91 -72.55 -53.50
N LYS A 4 -16.97 -72.23 -52.60
CA LYS A 4 -15.50 -72.39 -52.65
C LYS A 4 -14.77 -71.49 -53.68
N TYR A 5 -14.04 -70.51 -53.12
CA TYR A 5 -12.76 -69.84 -53.50
C TYR A 5 -12.62 -69.08 -54.83
N LEU A 6 -12.20 -67.80 -54.77
CA LEU A 6 -10.89 -67.32 -55.26
C LEU A 6 -10.56 -65.87 -54.82
N LEU A 7 -9.30 -65.65 -54.41
CA LEU A 7 -8.68 -64.36 -54.05
C LEU A 7 -8.45 -63.45 -55.28
N LEU A 8 -8.37 -62.12 -55.08
CA LEU A 8 -7.17 -61.33 -55.43
C LEU A 8 -7.20 -59.89 -54.85
N THR A 9 -6.25 -59.65 -53.94
CA THR A 9 -5.44 -58.44 -53.67
C THR A 9 -5.81 -57.07 -54.26
N THR A 10 -5.96 -56.07 -53.37
CA THR A 10 -5.14 -54.85 -53.40
C THR A 10 -4.85 -54.35 -51.97
N LEU A 11 -3.63 -53.84 -51.82
CA LEU A 11 -2.94 -53.46 -50.59
C LEU A 11 -3.34 -52.02 -50.20
N ALA A 12 -3.79 -51.79 -48.97
CA ALA A 12 -3.80 -50.47 -48.36
C ALA A 12 -3.05 -50.54 -47.03
N VAL A 13 -1.85 -49.97 -47.02
CA VAL A 13 -1.05 -49.80 -45.81
C VAL A 13 -1.63 -48.62 -45.04
N ALA A 14 -2.20 -48.89 -43.87
CA ALA A 14 -2.49 -47.88 -42.87
C ALA A 14 -1.85 -48.34 -41.55
N THR A 15 -0.81 -47.64 -41.14
CA THR A 15 -0.14 -47.80 -39.85
C THR A 15 -1.11 -47.45 -38.73
N VAL A 16 -1.45 -48.44 -37.90
CA VAL A 16 -2.24 -48.25 -36.67
C VAL A 16 -1.28 -47.96 -35.53
N LEU A 17 -1.34 -46.73 -35.00
CA LEU A 17 -0.75 -46.38 -33.71
C LEU A 17 -1.75 -46.79 -32.62
N SER A 18 -1.44 -47.86 -31.89
CA SER A 18 -2.28 -48.35 -30.79
C SER A 18 -2.17 -47.42 -29.59
N VAL A 19 -3.27 -46.76 -29.23
CA VAL A 19 -3.45 -46.15 -27.90
C VAL A 19 -4.52 -46.99 -27.19
N THR A 20 -4.09 -47.82 -26.25
CA THR A 20 -4.99 -48.47 -25.30
C THR A 20 -5.29 -47.46 -24.18
N THR A 21 -6.50 -46.92 -24.17
CA THR A 21 -7.07 -46.25 -23.00
C THR A 21 -7.67 -47.29 -22.08
N THR A 22 -7.00 -47.57 -20.96
CA THR A 22 -7.67 -48.14 -19.78
C THR A 22 -8.18 -46.99 -18.93
N SER A 23 -9.50 -46.86 -18.88
CA SER A 23 -10.21 -45.95 -18.00
C SER A 23 -10.08 -46.44 -16.55
N SER A 24 -9.49 -45.65 -15.67
CA SER A 24 -9.73 -45.75 -14.23
C SER A 24 -10.50 -44.51 -13.78
N PHE A 25 -11.70 -44.75 -13.26
CA PHE A 25 -12.49 -43.73 -12.58
C PHE A 25 -11.82 -43.46 -11.23
N ALA A 26 -11.12 -42.32 -11.13
CA ALA A 26 -10.81 -41.68 -9.86
C ALA A 26 -11.53 -40.34 -9.86
N ALA A 27 -12.42 -40.14 -8.89
CA ALA A 27 -13.05 -38.85 -8.64
C ALA A 27 -11.95 -37.85 -8.27
N THR A 28 -11.49 -37.07 -9.26
CA THR A 28 -10.62 -35.93 -9.01
C THR A 28 -11.50 -34.77 -8.57
N ASN A 29 -11.32 -34.37 -7.30
CA ASN A 29 -11.72 -33.04 -6.86
C ASN A 29 -11.12 -32.04 -7.83
N LEU A 30 -11.95 -31.44 -8.70
CA LEU A 30 -11.57 -30.30 -9.51
C LEU A 30 -11.40 -29.10 -8.58
N VAL A 31 -10.28 -29.05 -7.88
CA VAL A 31 -9.76 -27.79 -7.33
C VAL A 31 -9.23 -27.04 -8.54
N THR A 32 -10.02 -26.11 -9.06
CA THR A 32 -9.53 -25.05 -9.93
C THR A 32 -8.26 -24.48 -9.30
N PRO A 33 -7.12 -24.41 -10.03
CA PRO A 33 -5.94 -23.73 -9.52
C PRO A 33 -6.35 -22.30 -9.18
N GLU A 34 -6.40 -21.97 -7.89
CA GLU A 34 -6.56 -20.61 -7.42
C GLU A 34 -5.40 -19.82 -8.05
N ALA A 35 -5.72 -18.88 -8.93
CA ALA A 35 -4.70 -18.10 -9.62
C ALA A 35 -3.79 -17.49 -8.56
N GLN A 36 -2.52 -17.94 -8.49
CA GLN A 36 -1.57 -17.40 -7.54
C GLN A 36 -1.46 -15.90 -7.82
N VAL A 37 -1.92 -15.09 -6.86
CA VAL A 37 -1.78 -13.65 -6.93
C VAL A 37 -0.28 -13.36 -7.07
N PRO A 38 0.15 -12.52 -8.03
CA PRO A 38 1.56 -12.20 -8.18
C PRO A 38 2.09 -11.66 -6.84
N ILE A 39 3.02 -12.40 -6.23
CA ILE A 39 3.74 -11.97 -5.04
C ILE A 39 4.85 -11.02 -5.51
N GLY A 40 4.63 -9.72 -5.30
CA GLY A 40 5.61 -8.67 -5.42
C GLY A 40 6.70 -8.76 -4.35
N GLU A 41 7.57 -7.75 -4.34
CA GLU A 41 8.71 -7.69 -3.43
C GLU A 41 8.31 -7.56 -1.95
N ASP A 42 9.28 -7.82 -1.07
CA ASP A 42 9.16 -7.49 0.36
C ASP A 42 9.43 -6.00 0.57
N LEU A 43 8.37 -5.27 0.91
CA LEU A 43 8.37 -3.83 1.13
C LEU A 43 8.82 -3.43 2.54
N THR A 44 9.08 -4.38 3.44
CA THR A 44 9.27 -4.12 4.88
C THR A 44 10.28 -3.00 5.13
N ASN A 45 11.48 -3.07 4.53
CA ASN A 45 12.53 -2.08 4.79
C ASN A 45 12.34 -0.79 3.97
N SER A 46 12.02 -0.92 2.68
CA SER A 46 11.88 0.22 1.77
C SER A 46 10.70 1.10 2.17
N PHE A 47 9.55 0.49 2.43
CA PHE A 47 8.34 1.20 2.79
C PHE A 47 8.37 1.74 4.22
N THR A 48 9.00 1.04 5.17
CA THR A 48 9.23 1.61 6.52
C THR A 48 10.13 2.85 6.45
N THR A 49 11.16 2.84 5.61
CA THR A 49 12.01 4.02 5.39
C THR A 49 11.18 5.18 4.82
N THR A 50 10.35 4.89 3.83
CA THR A 50 9.42 5.87 3.22
C THR A 50 8.44 6.45 4.24
N MET A 51 7.76 5.60 5.03
CA MET A 51 6.83 6.05 6.08
C MET A 51 7.52 6.94 7.10
N ARG A 52 8.72 6.57 7.57
CA ARG A 52 9.47 7.37 8.54
C ARG A 52 9.91 8.72 7.99
N LYS A 53 10.39 8.78 6.75
CA LYS A 53 10.72 10.06 6.09
C LYS A 53 9.50 10.95 5.90
N ASN A 54 8.37 10.38 5.47
CA ASN A 54 7.12 11.13 5.31
C ASN A 54 6.55 11.61 6.66
N ALA A 55 6.63 10.80 7.71
CA ALA A 55 6.29 11.21 9.07
C ALA A 55 7.17 12.37 9.54
N ALA A 56 8.48 12.32 9.24
CA ALA A 56 9.38 13.43 9.55
C ALA A 56 9.04 14.71 8.80
N TYR A 57 8.72 14.60 7.51
CA TYR A 57 8.23 15.70 6.71
C TYR A 57 7.01 16.36 7.37
N MET A 58 5.98 15.58 7.70
CA MET A 58 4.75 16.12 8.29
C MET A 58 4.94 16.67 9.70
N ALA A 59 5.74 16.00 10.53
CA ALA A 59 6.07 16.48 11.86
C ALA A 59 6.82 17.82 11.80
N TYR A 60 7.74 17.97 10.86
CA TYR A 60 8.49 19.21 10.68
C TYR A 60 7.59 20.31 10.12
N TYR A 61 6.68 19.99 9.20
CA TYR A 61 5.66 20.92 8.72
C TYR A 61 4.79 21.43 9.88
N ALA A 62 4.23 20.51 10.69
CA ALA A 62 3.41 20.84 11.86
C ALA A 62 4.13 21.73 12.87
N MET A 63 5.38 21.39 13.20
CA MET A 63 6.20 22.20 14.11
C MET A 63 6.40 23.63 13.57
N ASN A 64 6.63 23.79 12.26
CA ASN A 64 6.81 25.13 11.68
C ASN A 64 5.48 25.88 11.58
N GLU A 65 4.36 25.21 11.31
CA GLU A 65 3.03 25.82 11.28
C GLU A 65 2.65 26.40 12.65
N GLN A 66 3.00 25.72 13.75
CA GLN A 66 2.73 26.21 15.12
C GLN A 66 3.31 27.59 15.40
N ASN A 67 4.34 28.03 14.67
CA ASN A 67 4.90 29.38 14.78
C ASN A 67 3.98 30.46 14.19
N TYR A 68 2.95 30.09 13.43
CA TYR A 68 1.95 30.97 12.82
C TYR A 68 0.63 30.87 13.58
N GLN A 69 0.66 31.21 14.87
CA GLN A 69 -0.44 31.13 15.85
C GLN A 69 -1.85 30.98 15.26
N GLY A 70 -2.51 29.85 15.56
CA GLY A 70 -3.90 29.61 15.19
C GLY A 70 -4.12 28.92 13.84
N THR A 71 -3.08 28.67 13.06
CA THR A 71 -3.21 27.90 11.81
C THR A 71 -3.20 26.39 12.05
N TYR A 72 -2.34 25.85 12.92
CA TYR A 72 -2.34 24.40 13.19
C TYR A 72 -3.68 23.92 13.79
N PRO A 73 -4.29 22.83 13.29
CA PRO A 73 -3.78 21.86 12.31
C PRO A 73 -4.19 22.10 10.84
N VAL A 74 -4.66 23.30 10.45
CA VAL A 74 -5.26 23.58 9.13
C VAL A 74 -4.27 23.39 7.98
N LEU A 75 -3.11 24.05 7.99
CA LEU A 75 -2.14 23.93 6.88
C LEU A 75 -1.48 22.55 6.86
N THR A 76 -1.15 22.00 8.03
CA THR A 76 -0.66 20.61 8.14
C THR A 76 -1.69 19.64 7.58
N GLY A 77 -2.97 19.86 7.89
CA GLY A 77 -4.07 19.06 7.38
C GLY A 77 -4.20 19.15 5.86
N GLN A 78 -4.21 20.36 5.32
CA GLN A 78 -4.26 20.60 3.88
C GLN A 78 -3.07 19.98 3.16
N GLU A 79 -1.85 20.12 3.71
CA GLU A 79 -0.66 19.51 3.13
C GLU A 79 -0.78 17.98 3.14
N PHE A 80 -1.13 17.40 4.28
CA PHE A 80 -1.31 15.96 4.42
C PHE A 80 -2.35 15.43 3.41
N ALA A 81 -3.53 16.04 3.36
CA ALA A 81 -4.59 15.67 2.43
C ALA A 81 -4.16 15.81 0.96
N SER A 82 -3.41 16.87 0.62
CA SER A 82 -2.90 17.07 -0.74
C SER A 82 -1.97 15.95 -1.22
N LYS A 83 -1.28 15.28 -0.29
CA LYS A 83 -0.34 14.19 -0.58
C LYS A 83 -1.05 12.84 -0.69
N VAL A 84 -1.99 12.54 0.22
CA VAL A 84 -2.68 11.24 0.30
C VAL A 84 -3.91 11.14 -0.61
N ARG A 85 -4.42 12.27 -1.14
CA ARG A 85 -5.55 12.25 -2.07
C ARG A 85 -5.25 11.39 -3.31
N THR A 86 -6.30 10.96 -4.01
CA THR A 86 -6.17 10.28 -5.31
C THR A 86 -5.28 11.07 -6.27
N GLY A 87 -4.31 10.39 -6.88
CA GLY A 87 -3.29 10.98 -7.76
C GLY A 87 -2.27 11.87 -7.04
N GLY A 88 -2.31 11.94 -5.71
CA GLY A 88 -1.28 12.57 -4.88
C GLY A 88 -0.02 11.71 -4.83
N VAL A 89 1.10 12.31 -4.39
CA VAL A 89 2.40 11.62 -4.34
C VAL A 89 2.46 10.47 -3.33
N TRP A 90 1.48 10.37 -2.43
CA TRP A 90 1.32 9.27 -1.47
C TRP A 90 0.09 8.39 -1.77
N ASP A 91 -0.44 8.45 -3.00
CA ASP A 91 -1.44 7.48 -3.49
C ASP A 91 -0.77 6.14 -3.83
N TYR A 92 -0.44 5.39 -2.79
CA TYR A 92 0.24 4.11 -2.90
C TYR A 92 -0.63 3.02 -3.52
N LYS A 93 -1.96 3.16 -3.48
CA LYS A 93 -2.89 2.27 -4.19
C LYS A 93 -2.67 2.36 -5.69
N GLN A 94 -2.42 3.55 -6.22
CA GLN A 94 -2.09 3.74 -7.63
C GLN A 94 -0.69 3.21 -7.99
N TYR A 95 0.31 3.38 -7.12
CA TYR A 95 1.68 2.96 -7.39
C TYR A 95 1.90 1.44 -7.31
N TYR A 96 1.36 0.79 -6.27
CA TYR A 96 1.53 -0.64 -6.03
C TYR A 96 0.39 -1.49 -6.61
N GLY A 97 -0.70 -0.85 -7.05
CA GLY A 97 -1.86 -1.54 -7.61
C GLY A 97 -2.76 -2.20 -6.57
N GLY A 98 -4.02 -2.44 -6.97
CA GLY A 98 -5.05 -3.03 -6.10
C GLY A 98 -5.07 -4.56 -6.07
N THR A 99 -4.38 -5.22 -7.00
CA THR A 99 -4.45 -6.68 -7.19
C THR A 99 -3.11 -7.39 -6.99
N VAL A 100 -2.01 -6.66 -6.80
CA VAL A 100 -0.69 -7.22 -6.52
C VAL A 100 -0.55 -7.37 -5.02
N GLN A 101 -0.05 -8.53 -4.57
CA GLN A 101 0.27 -8.77 -3.16
C GLN A 101 1.75 -8.55 -2.93
N TYR A 102 2.09 -7.88 -1.85
CA TYR A 102 3.45 -7.65 -1.38
C TYR A 102 3.61 -8.27 0.00
N MET A 103 4.85 -8.37 0.46
CA MET A 103 5.14 -8.71 1.84
C MET A 103 5.47 -7.45 2.63
N TYR A 104 4.88 -7.31 3.82
CA TYR A 104 5.29 -6.31 4.80
C TYR A 104 5.25 -6.92 6.19
N ASN A 105 6.41 -6.98 6.85
CA ASN A 105 6.58 -7.56 8.17
C ASN A 105 5.99 -8.98 8.30
N GLY A 106 6.19 -9.81 7.26
CA GLY A 106 5.64 -11.17 7.17
C GLY A 106 4.14 -11.26 6.85
N LEU A 107 3.46 -10.13 6.59
CA LEU A 107 2.03 -10.08 6.25
C LEU A 107 1.82 -9.77 4.77
N TYR A 108 0.86 -10.44 4.14
CA TYR A 108 0.45 -10.15 2.76
C TYR A 108 -0.37 -8.86 2.72
N VAL A 109 0.09 -7.90 1.92
CA VAL A 109 -0.49 -6.57 1.80
C VAL A 109 -0.67 -6.18 0.34
N THR A 110 -1.72 -5.44 0.03
CA THR A 110 -1.97 -4.80 -1.28
C THR A 110 -1.49 -3.35 -1.27
N GLY A 111 -1.52 -2.69 -2.43
CA GLY A 111 -1.26 -1.24 -2.51
C GLY A 111 -2.19 -0.40 -1.64
N ALA A 112 -3.46 -0.82 -1.50
CA ALA A 112 -4.41 -0.16 -0.61
C ALA A 112 -4.02 -0.34 0.87
N ASP A 113 -3.63 -1.55 1.26
CA ASP A 113 -3.23 -1.86 2.65
C ASP A 113 -2.01 -1.05 3.09
N VAL A 114 -0.96 -0.98 2.25
CA VAL A 114 0.23 -0.19 2.57
C VAL A 114 -0.07 1.31 2.56
N GLY A 115 -0.99 1.77 1.71
CA GLY A 115 -1.50 3.14 1.71
C GLY A 115 -2.23 3.49 3.01
N ASN A 116 -3.13 2.63 3.47
CA ASN A 116 -3.87 2.78 4.73
C ASN A 116 -2.94 2.77 5.95
N MET A 117 -1.98 1.85 5.97
CA MET A 117 -0.94 1.80 6.99
C MET A 117 -0.09 3.07 7.02
N HIS A 118 0.34 3.55 5.86
CA HIS A 118 1.10 4.81 5.75
C HIS A 118 0.27 6.00 6.22
N TYR A 119 -1.00 6.10 5.82
CA TYR A 119 -1.90 7.16 6.26
C TYR A 119 -1.96 7.26 7.78
N GLY A 120 -2.20 6.12 8.46
CA GLY A 120 -2.21 6.06 9.91
C GLY A 120 -0.86 6.47 10.53
N PHE A 121 0.24 5.91 10.02
CA PHE A 121 1.58 6.16 10.55
C PHE A 121 2.01 7.63 10.41
N VAL A 122 1.89 8.20 9.21
CA VAL A 122 2.33 9.55 8.89
C VAL A 122 1.41 10.60 9.52
N GLY A 123 0.10 10.34 9.55
CA GLY A 123 -0.87 11.20 10.24
C GLY A 123 -0.57 11.33 11.73
N ARG A 124 -0.15 10.26 12.40
CA ARG A 124 0.34 10.32 13.78
C ARG A 124 1.63 11.14 13.90
N GLY A 125 2.54 11.00 12.93
CA GLY A 125 3.71 11.88 12.77
C GLY A 125 3.37 13.36 12.71
N ALA A 126 2.28 13.71 12.02
CA ALA A 126 1.77 15.08 11.91
C ALA A 126 1.14 15.62 13.21
N GLY A 127 0.96 14.79 14.24
CA GLY A 127 0.31 15.17 15.50
C GLY A 127 -1.22 15.03 15.50
N PHE A 128 -1.82 14.39 14.48
CA PHE A 128 -3.26 14.19 14.42
C PHE A 128 -3.72 13.11 15.41
N PRO A 129 -4.85 13.31 16.14
CA PRO A 129 -5.36 12.33 17.08
C PRO A 129 -5.89 11.08 16.36
N ASP A 130 -5.85 9.94 17.05
CA ASP A 130 -6.28 8.64 16.53
C ASP A 130 -7.73 8.67 16.04
N THR A 131 -8.61 9.35 16.78
CA THR A 131 -10.03 9.52 16.44
C THR A 131 -10.22 10.26 15.13
N LEU A 132 -9.37 11.27 14.87
CA LEU A 132 -9.41 12.03 13.63
C LEU A 132 -8.94 11.16 12.46
N LEU A 133 -7.88 10.37 12.64
CA LEU A 133 -7.34 9.49 11.61
C LEU A 133 -8.18 8.23 11.36
N LYS A 134 -9.14 7.89 12.22
CA LYS A 134 -10.02 6.73 12.01
C LYS A 134 -11.36 7.11 11.39
N THR A 135 -11.69 8.39 11.37
CA THR A 135 -12.99 8.87 10.92
C THR A 135 -12.88 9.55 9.57
N ALA A 136 -13.77 9.19 8.65
CA ALA A 136 -13.95 9.93 7.40
C ALA A 136 -14.22 11.43 7.66
N ALA A 137 -14.98 11.73 8.73
CA ALA A 137 -15.24 13.10 9.18
C ALA A 137 -13.96 13.83 9.63
N GLY A 138 -13.05 13.17 10.35
CA GLY A 138 -11.77 13.74 10.76
C GLY A 138 -10.81 13.96 9.59
N ALA A 139 -10.75 13.00 8.66
CA ALA A 139 -10.04 13.14 7.39
C ALA A 139 -10.60 14.30 6.54
N TYR A 140 -11.92 14.47 6.54
CA TYR A 140 -12.58 15.61 5.89
C TYR A 140 -12.27 16.94 6.59
N GLN A 141 -12.21 16.99 7.92
CA GLN A 141 -11.83 18.20 8.68
C GLN A 141 -10.38 18.65 8.40
N ILE A 142 -9.44 17.70 8.27
CA ILE A 142 -8.08 17.96 7.76
C ILE A 142 -8.14 18.64 6.38
N TYR A 143 -9.13 18.27 5.57
CA TYR A 143 -9.19 18.59 4.15
C TYR A 143 -10.03 19.83 3.79
N SER A 144 -10.99 20.26 4.62
CA SER A 144 -12.14 21.09 4.22
C SER A 144 -11.80 22.52 3.78
N GLY A 145 -11.21 22.59 2.58
CA GLY A 145 -11.04 23.74 1.71
C GLY A 145 -11.08 23.38 0.21
N THR A 146 -11.31 22.12 -0.20
CA THR A 146 -11.55 21.74 -1.63
C THR A 146 -12.59 20.60 -1.78
N TRP A 147 -13.07 20.36 -3.01
CA TRP A 147 -14.36 19.74 -3.35
C TRP A 147 -14.36 18.23 -3.71
N TYR A 148 -13.31 17.47 -3.41
CA TYR A 148 -13.26 16.05 -3.83
C TYR A 148 -13.36 15.09 -2.64
N ILE A 149 -14.56 14.56 -2.43
CA ILE A 149 -14.91 13.58 -1.39
C ILE A 149 -14.35 12.16 -1.65
N GLY A 150 -13.91 11.87 -2.88
CA GLY A 150 -13.57 10.50 -3.29
C GLY A 150 -12.26 9.93 -2.76
N TRP A 151 -11.38 10.72 -2.15
CA TRP A 151 -10.10 10.20 -1.66
C TRP A 151 -10.19 9.51 -0.31
N TYR A 152 -11.08 9.98 0.57
CA TYR A 152 -11.25 9.39 1.90
C TYR A 152 -12.22 8.20 1.84
N SER A 153 -13.13 8.14 0.85
CA SER A 153 -14.14 7.09 0.80
C SER A 153 -13.50 5.71 0.87
N SER A 154 -12.47 5.43 0.08
CA SER A 154 -11.80 4.12 0.07
C SER A 154 -10.79 3.86 1.17
N TYR A 155 -10.60 4.78 2.11
CA TYR A 155 -9.67 4.61 3.24
C TYR A 155 -10.43 4.39 4.56
N PHE A 156 -11.74 4.69 4.61
CA PHE A 156 -12.50 4.64 5.87
C PHE A 156 -13.77 3.79 5.78
N ASP A 157 -14.11 3.23 4.62
CA ASP A 157 -15.37 2.54 4.37
C ASP A 157 -15.32 1.02 4.60
N ASP A 158 -14.16 0.36 4.51
CA ASP A 158 -14.00 -1.08 4.75
C ASP A 158 -13.33 -1.41 6.11
N PRO A 159 -13.77 -2.47 6.83
CA PRO A 159 -13.09 -2.98 8.03
C PRO A 159 -11.59 -3.27 7.85
N ARG A 160 -11.16 -3.69 6.65
CA ARG A 160 -9.77 -3.91 6.28
C ARG A 160 -8.99 -2.61 6.25
N ASP A 161 -9.57 -1.52 5.73
CA ASP A 161 -8.90 -0.22 5.72
C ASP A 161 -8.68 0.27 7.15
N GLN A 162 -9.72 0.14 7.99
CA GLN A 162 -9.63 0.44 9.42
C GLN A 162 -8.55 -0.40 10.12
N TYR A 163 -8.43 -1.68 9.80
CA TYR A 163 -7.37 -2.52 10.34
C TYR A 163 -5.97 -1.95 10.03
N TRP A 164 -5.71 -1.62 8.77
CA TRP A 164 -4.38 -1.13 8.36
C TRP A 164 -4.09 0.29 8.84
N ILE A 165 -5.09 1.17 8.91
CA ILE A 165 -4.95 2.48 9.56
C ILE A 165 -4.58 2.31 11.03
N ASN A 166 -5.29 1.43 11.76
CA ASN A 166 -4.97 1.13 13.15
C ASN A 166 -3.58 0.51 13.30
N TYR A 167 -3.17 -0.35 12.37
CA TYR A 167 -1.85 -0.95 12.35
C TYR A 167 -0.76 0.13 12.21
N GLY A 168 -0.91 1.08 11.28
CA GLY A 168 0.00 2.21 11.12
C GLY A 168 0.04 3.15 12.33
N ILE A 169 -1.13 3.48 12.91
CA ILE A 169 -1.24 4.29 14.13
C ILE A 169 -0.51 3.61 15.29
N GLY A 170 -0.79 2.33 15.53
CA GLY A 170 -0.16 1.55 16.60
C GLY A 170 1.35 1.45 16.41
N MET A 171 1.79 1.26 15.16
CA MET A 171 3.21 1.20 14.83
C MET A 171 3.94 2.51 15.19
N TYR A 172 3.36 3.66 14.88
CA TYR A 172 3.92 4.96 15.26
C TYR A 172 3.92 5.13 16.79
N ASN A 173 2.77 4.93 17.43
CA ASN A 173 2.61 5.16 18.87
C ASN A 173 3.52 4.26 19.72
N ASN A 174 3.77 3.02 19.28
CA ASN A 174 4.54 2.03 20.03
C ASN A 174 6.01 1.97 19.63
N ASN A 175 6.47 2.79 18.68
CA ASN A 175 7.80 2.70 18.09
C ASN A 175 8.16 1.29 17.56
N SER A 176 7.14 0.56 17.07
CA SER A 176 7.23 -0.87 16.75
C SER A 176 7.44 -1.15 15.26
N TRP A 177 7.88 -0.15 14.49
CA TRP A 177 8.20 -0.33 13.09
C TRP A 177 9.45 -1.22 12.92
N PRO A 178 9.51 -2.04 11.85
CA PRO A 178 10.69 -2.85 11.55
C PRO A 178 11.96 -2.00 11.49
N ARG A 179 13.00 -2.41 12.24
CA ARG A 179 14.31 -1.77 12.22
C ARG A 179 15.23 -2.60 11.33
N THR A 180 15.88 -1.95 10.38
CA THR A 180 16.77 -2.61 9.42
C THR A 180 17.91 -3.31 10.15
N ILE A 181 18.04 -4.64 10.02
CA ILE A 181 19.18 -5.43 10.55
C ILE A 181 20.47 -5.19 9.71
N SER A 182 20.37 -4.49 8.57
CA SER A 182 21.48 -4.23 7.64
C SER A 182 21.83 -2.74 7.48
N PHE A 183 21.79 -1.97 8.55
CA PHE A 183 22.55 -0.72 8.66
C PHE A 183 23.61 -0.91 9.75
N ASN A 184 24.87 -1.08 9.35
CA ASN A 184 26.00 -1.03 10.27
C ASN A 184 26.22 0.44 10.65
N SER A 185 25.43 0.93 11.60
CA SER A 185 25.67 2.20 12.26
C SER A 185 25.30 2.04 13.72
N THR A 186 26.29 2.22 14.58
CA THR A 186 26.22 2.23 16.04
C THR A 186 25.38 3.39 16.60
N GLN A 187 24.50 3.98 15.80
CA GLN A 187 23.58 5.04 16.20
C GLN A 187 22.16 4.71 15.75
N ILE A 188 21.49 3.92 16.59
CA ILE A 188 20.03 3.86 16.63
C ILE A 188 19.52 5.15 17.28
N ASP A 189 18.40 5.63 16.73
CA ASP A 189 17.59 6.78 17.15
C ASP A 189 18.28 8.15 17.12
N THR A 190 18.25 8.74 15.93
CA THR A 190 18.36 10.19 15.79
C THR A 190 16.94 10.68 15.50
N SER A 191 16.42 11.54 16.39
CA SER A 191 15.08 12.15 16.38
C SER A 191 14.47 12.29 14.98
N LEU A 192 13.16 12.08 14.81
CA LEU A 192 12.43 12.07 13.54
C LEU A 192 12.93 13.10 12.49
N PHE A 193 13.26 14.34 12.89
CA PHE A 193 13.79 15.39 12.01
C PHE A 193 15.20 15.16 11.43
N ASN A 194 15.99 14.26 12.01
CA ASN A 194 17.31 13.88 11.50
C ASN A 194 17.22 12.97 10.26
N LEU A 195 16.01 12.49 9.95
CA LEU A 195 15.73 11.85 8.67
C LEU A 195 15.62 12.85 7.51
N LEU A 196 15.58 14.15 7.81
CA LEU A 196 15.55 15.23 6.84
C LEU A 196 16.91 15.92 6.78
N SER A 197 17.40 16.12 5.55
CA SER A 197 18.53 17.00 5.26
C SER A 197 18.21 18.46 5.58
N ASP A 198 19.24 19.29 5.71
CA ASP A 198 19.06 20.73 5.94
C ASP A 198 18.35 21.42 4.78
N GLN A 199 18.55 20.92 3.55
CA GLN A 199 17.85 21.40 2.37
C GLN A 199 16.35 21.07 2.44
N GLU A 200 15.98 19.83 2.76
CA GLU A 200 14.57 19.44 2.94
C GLU A 200 13.90 20.27 4.06
N LYS A 201 14.58 20.46 5.20
CA LYS A 201 14.08 21.32 6.28
C LYS A 201 13.84 22.75 5.81
N LYS A 202 14.76 23.31 5.02
CA LYS A 202 14.63 24.67 4.46
C LYS A 202 13.45 24.75 3.49
N GLU A 203 13.27 23.77 2.62
CA GLU A 203 12.16 23.71 1.67
C GLU A 203 10.81 23.61 2.37
N ILE A 204 10.70 22.75 3.40
CA ILE A 204 9.48 22.61 4.21
C ILE A 204 9.16 23.94 4.88
N ARG A 205 10.13 24.58 5.54
CA ARG A 205 9.92 25.88 6.20
C ARG A 205 9.43 26.95 5.23
N ASN A 206 10.09 27.07 4.07
CA ASN A 206 9.69 28.03 3.03
C ASN A 206 8.28 27.77 2.52
N LYS A 207 7.90 26.50 2.40
CA LYS A 207 6.55 26.12 2.00
C LYS A 207 5.51 26.49 3.06
N VAL A 208 5.78 26.24 4.35
CA VAL A 208 4.89 26.65 5.44
C VAL A 208 4.69 28.17 5.44
N ILE A 209 5.76 28.95 5.29
CA ILE A 209 5.69 30.43 5.15
C ILE A 209 4.74 30.81 4.01
N LYS A 210 4.97 30.25 2.81
CA LYS A 210 4.18 30.56 1.62
C LYS A 210 2.71 30.15 1.76
N ASP A 211 2.44 29.03 2.41
CA ASP A 211 1.06 28.57 2.63
C ASP A 211 0.35 29.42 3.69
N ALA A 212 1.04 29.84 4.75
CA ALA A 212 0.52 30.76 5.77
C ALA A 212 0.25 32.17 5.22
N GLU A 213 1.02 32.65 4.25
CA GLU A 213 0.77 33.92 3.56
C GLU A 213 -0.56 33.93 2.78
N LYS A 214 -1.02 32.78 2.28
CA LYS A 214 -2.29 32.67 1.53
C LYS A 214 -3.53 32.70 2.43
N LEU A 215 -3.37 32.51 3.73
CA LEU A 215 -4.46 32.58 4.71
C LEU A 215 -4.75 34.00 5.22
N LYS A 216 -3.87 34.96 4.92
CA LYS A 216 -4.01 36.38 5.26
C LYS A 216 -4.70 37.14 4.13
#